data_AF-A0A8H6TL13-F1
#
_entry.id   AF-A0A8H6TL13-F1
#
_cell.length_a   1.000
_cell.length_b   1.000
_cell.length_c   1.000
_cell.angle_alpha   90.00
_cell.angle_beta   90.00
_cell.angle_gamma   90.00
#
_symmetry.space_group_name_H-M   'P 1'
#
loop_
_entity.id
_entity.type
_entity.pdbx_description
1 polymer ?
#
loop_
_entity_poly.entity_id
_entity_poly.type
_entity_poly.pdbx_seq_one_letter_code
_entity_poly.pdbx_strand_id
1 'polypeptide(L)'
;MRSFFNTLPALPVVVVALAGIASAVSLEQRTPAPELNQLQARVTTDPQTCVEYEKYIGIHDVSGAYYPGCADITHSCLALNGTSIWSHSQCVAAAMCQGTTSVVYLNQCQNPNVKEADAIPNLSGAIWASIVGSCVDDGCPMTQQNFIDFVYGAMSAANTTQWPTSSANVVTDWWDPILSWTATGTTIPYNNLDDWLHYSSS
;
A
#
# COMPACT_ATOMS: atom_id res chain seq x y z
N MET A 1 -66.24 53.98 -29.33
CA MET A 1 -67.33 52.99 -29.45
C MET A 1 -67.35 52.46 -30.87
N ARG A 2 -67.49 51.13 -31.01
CA ARG A 2 -67.48 50.32 -32.26
C ARG A 2 -66.10 50.06 -32.87
N SER A 3 -65.83 48.76 -33.05
CA SER A 3 -65.31 48.12 -34.27
C SER A 3 -64.42 46.94 -33.87
N PHE A 4 -64.53 45.72 -34.38
CA PHE A 4 -65.48 45.01 -35.23
C PHE A 4 -65.09 43.51 -35.09
N PHE A 5 -66.04 42.61 -35.37
CA PHE A 5 -65.88 41.16 -35.47
C PHE A 5 -64.72 40.74 -36.39
N ASN A 6 -64.01 39.65 -36.06
CA ASN A 6 -64.07 38.43 -36.88
C ASN A 6 -63.34 37.23 -36.25
N THR A 7 -63.97 36.08 -36.49
CA THR A 7 -63.70 34.73 -36.00
C THR A 7 -62.54 34.02 -36.72
N LEU A 8 -61.68 33.37 -35.91
CA LEU A 8 -60.97 32.08 -36.04
C LEU A 8 -60.50 31.57 -37.43
N PRO A 9 -59.29 30.97 -37.48
CA PRO A 9 -59.27 29.50 -37.42
C PRO A 9 -58.20 28.91 -36.49
N ALA A 10 -58.38 27.61 -36.25
CA ALA A 10 -57.73 26.75 -35.28
C ALA A 10 -56.18 26.75 -35.27
N LEU A 11 -55.63 26.74 -34.05
CA LEU A 11 -54.23 26.42 -33.77
C LEU A 11 -54.03 24.90 -33.72
N PRO A 12 -52.92 24.38 -34.26
CA PRO A 12 -52.52 22.99 -34.04
C PRO A 12 -52.04 22.80 -32.60
N VAL A 13 -52.48 21.72 -31.98
CA VAL A 13 -52.01 21.24 -30.67
C VAL A 13 -50.52 20.88 -30.80
N VAL A 14 -49.65 21.75 -30.31
CA VAL A 14 -48.25 21.42 -30.06
C VAL A 14 -48.16 20.93 -28.62
N VAL A 15 -48.10 19.61 -28.47
CA VAL A 15 -47.73 18.98 -27.20
C VAL A 15 -46.26 19.31 -26.95
N VAL A 16 -46.00 20.28 -26.07
CA VAL A 16 -44.66 20.53 -25.53
C VAL A 16 -44.38 19.40 -24.54
N ALA A 17 -43.56 18.44 -24.97
CA ALA A 17 -43.00 17.45 -24.06
C ALA A 17 -42.11 18.19 -23.04
N LEU A 18 -42.48 18.07 -21.76
CA LEU A 18 -41.63 18.46 -20.64
C LEU A 18 -40.33 17.66 -20.73
N ALA A 19 -39.23 18.35 -21.01
CA ALA A 19 -37.89 17.80 -20.85
C ALA A 19 -37.63 17.57 -19.35
N GLY A 20 -37.91 16.36 -18.89
CA GLY A 20 -37.41 15.87 -17.62
C GLY A 20 -35.89 15.81 -17.70
N ILE A 21 -35.22 16.51 -16.79
CA ILE A 21 -33.78 16.43 -16.61
C ILE A 21 -33.50 15.07 -15.98
N ALA A 22 -33.34 14.04 -16.80
CA ALA A 22 -32.75 12.79 -16.35
C ALA A 22 -31.26 13.07 -16.15
N SER A 23 -30.85 13.26 -14.90
CA SER A 23 -29.45 13.18 -14.53
C SER A 23 -28.95 11.81 -14.95
N ALA A 24 -28.24 11.75 -16.07
CA ALA A 24 -27.47 10.57 -16.44
C ALA A 24 -26.39 10.41 -15.38
N VAL A 25 -26.63 9.52 -14.42
CA VAL A 25 -25.56 8.94 -13.60
C VAL A 25 -24.74 8.12 -14.57
N SER A 26 -23.67 8.70 -15.10
CA SER A 26 -22.62 7.94 -15.76
C SER A 26 -22.08 6.96 -14.71
N LEU A 27 -22.50 5.70 -14.83
CA LEU A 27 -21.74 4.58 -14.27
C LEU A 27 -20.43 4.54 -15.05
N GLU A 28 -19.44 5.33 -14.61
CA GLU A 28 -18.06 5.11 -15.00
C GLU A 28 -17.69 3.72 -14.51
N GLN A 29 -17.70 2.77 -15.44
CA GLN A 29 -17.08 1.47 -15.27
C GLN A 29 -15.63 1.73 -14.87
N ARG A 30 -15.29 1.49 -13.60
CA ARG A 30 -13.90 1.40 -13.15
C ARG A 30 -13.22 0.41 -14.09
N THR A 31 -12.30 0.91 -14.90
CA THR A 31 -11.27 0.08 -15.51
C THR A 31 -10.62 -0.76 -14.41
N PRO A 32 -10.33 -2.05 -14.63
CA PRO A 32 -9.55 -2.83 -13.68
C PRO A 32 -8.25 -2.08 -13.38
N ALA A 33 -7.91 -1.95 -12.10
CA ALA A 33 -6.77 -1.17 -11.65
C ALA A 33 -5.47 -1.66 -12.33
N PRO A 34 -4.64 -0.75 -12.89
CA PRO A 34 -3.30 -1.08 -13.41
C PRO A 34 -2.41 -1.80 -12.38
N GLU A 35 -2.69 -1.59 -11.10
CA GLU A 35 -2.00 -2.13 -9.92
C GLU A 35 -2.02 -3.67 -9.87
N LEU A 36 -3.13 -4.32 -10.23
CA LEU A 36 -3.25 -5.79 -10.19
C LEU A 36 -2.35 -6.47 -11.23
N ASN A 37 -2.21 -5.86 -12.41
CA ASN A 37 -1.34 -6.39 -13.47
C ASN A 37 0.15 -6.24 -13.13
N GLN A 38 0.53 -5.22 -12.34
CA GLN A 38 1.90 -5.06 -11.84
C GLN A 38 2.18 -6.02 -10.67
N LEU A 39 1.19 -6.30 -9.82
CA LEU A 39 1.28 -7.33 -8.77
C LEU A 39 1.47 -8.73 -9.34
N GLN A 40 0.76 -9.07 -10.43
CA GLN A 40 0.85 -10.36 -11.11
C GLN A 40 2.11 -10.55 -11.98
N ALA A 41 2.85 -9.47 -12.30
CA ALA A 41 4.09 -9.53 -13.07
C ALA A 41 5.32 -9.93 -12.21
N ARG A 42 5.13 -10.19 -10.91
CA ARG A 42 6.15 -10.71 -9.98
C ARG A 42 6.56 -12.16 -10.26
N VAL A 43 5.85 -12.85 -11.16
CA VAL A 43 5.90 -14.31 -11.40
C VAL A 43 7.14 -14.82 -12.15
N THR A 44 7.98 -13.97 -12.74
CA THR A 44 9.25 -14.42 -13.33
C THR A 44 10.38 -13.48 -12.96
N THR A 45 11.12 -13.83 -11.92
CA THR A 45 12.31 -13.11 -11.50
C THR A 45 13.42 -13.32 -12.54
N ASP A 46 13.49 -12.45 -13.55
CA ASP A 46 14.61 -12.43 -14.49
C ASP A 46 15.89 -11.99 -13.73
N PRO A 47 17.06 -12.61 -13.98
CA PRO A 47 18.29 -12.24 -13.30
C PRO A 47 18.68 -10.76 -13.43
N GLN A 48 18.30 -10.06 -14.51
CA GLN A 48 18.57 -8.63 -14.63
C GLN A 48 17.72 -7.83 -13.66
N THR A 49 16.45 -8.17 -13.50
CA THR A 49 15.56 -7.54 -12.51
C THR A 49 16.09 -7.72 -11.10
N CYS A 50 16.65 -8.90 -10.76
CA CYS A 50 17.30 -9.09 -9.46
C CYS A 50 18.47 -8.14 -9.23
N VAL A 51 19.36 -7.98 -10.22
CA VAL A 51 20.50 -7.05 -10.12
C VAL A 51 20.02 -5.61 -9.97
N GLU A 52 18.93 -5.23 -10.62
CA GLU A 52 18.34 -3.90 -10.48
C GLU A 52 17.85 -3.64 -9.06
N TYR A 53 17.02 -4.52 -8.50
CA TYR A 53 16.51 -4.36 -7.13
C TYR A 53 17.63 -4.42 -6.07
N GLU A 54 18.64 -5.28 -6.25
CA GLU A 54 19.78 -5.37 -5.33
C GLU A 54 20.58 -4.07 -5.26
N LYS A 55 20.70 -3.34 -6.38
CA LYS A 55 21.38 -2.05 -6.44
C LYS A 55 20.70 -0.96 -5.62
N TYR A 56 19.39 -1.08 -5.41
CA TYR A 56 18.57 -0.07 -4.74
C TYR A 56 18.16 -0.46 -3.31
N ILE A 57 18.77 -1.49 -2.74
CA ILE A 57 18.56 -1.85 -1.33
C ILE A 57 18.83 -0.64 -0.42
N GLY A 58 17.89 -0.37 0.48
CA GLY A 58 17.90 0.77 1.40
C GLY A 58 17.41 2.09 0.79
N ILE A 59 17.05 2.13 -0.49
CA ILE A 59 16.32 3.26 -1.08
C ILE A 59 14.82 3.02 -0.91
N HIS A 60 14.12 3.96 -0.30
CA HIS A 60 12.66 3.88 -0.17
C HIS A 60 11.99 4.09 -1.54
N ASP A 61 11.13 3.14 -1.93
CA ASP A 61 10.52 3.02 -3.27
C ASP A 61 9.71 4.26 -3.68
N VAL A 62 9.10 4.98 -2.72
CA VAL A 62 8.31 6.19 -3.01
C VAL A 62 9.14 7.47 -2.96
N SER A 63 9.98 7.65 -1.93
CA SER A 63 10.71 8.91 -1.72
C SER A 63 12.04 8.97 -2.46
N GLY A 64 12.61 7.83 -2.85
CA GLY A 64 13.94 7.73 -3.46
C GLY A 64 15.08 8.06 -2.50
N ALA A 65 14.79 8.26 -1.21
CA ALA A 65 15.78 8.57 -0.20
C ALA A 65 16.47 7.28 0.30
N TYR A 66 17.78 7.35 0.48
CA TYR A 66 18.59 6.23 0.96
C TYR A 66 18.72 6.25 2.48
N TYR A 67 18.47 5.11 3.12
CA TYR A 67 18.61 4.90 4.55
C TYR A 67 19.48 3.65 4.80
N PRO A 68 20.71 3.82 5.31
CA PRO A 68 21.62 2.69 5.54
C PRO A 68 21.07 1.67 6.55
N GLY A 69 20.38 2.10 7.60
CA GLY A 69 19.72 1.17 8.53
C GLY A 69 18.60 0.36 7.88
N CYS A 70 17.94 0.90 6.85
CA CYS A 70 16.96 0.14 6.07
C CYS A 70 17.67 -0.90 5.20
N ALA A 71 18.81 -0.57 4.57
CA ALA A 71 19.62 -1.55 3.84
C ALA A 71 20.04 -2.72 4.74
N ASP A 72 20.50 -2.45 5.97
CA ASP A 72 20.90 -3.48 6.93
C ASP A 72 19.74 -4.42 7.29
N ILE A 73 18.54 -3.87 7.55
CA ILE A 73 17.35 -4.68 7.82
C ILE A 73 16.96 -5.50 6.58
N THR A 74 16.97 -4.90 5.38
CA THR A 74 16.65 -5.60 4.14
C THR A 74 17.61 -6.78 3.94
N HIS A 75 18.91 -6.58 4.08
CA HIS A 75 19.87 -7.68 4.02
C HIS A 75 19.62 -8.75 5.10
N SER A 76 19.26 -8.34 6.31
CA SER A 76 18.88 -9.27 7.39
C SER A 76 17.64 -10.10 7.02
N CYS A 77 16.64 -9.50 6.36
CA CYS A 77 15.48 -10.22 5.84
C CYS A 77 15.88 -11.25 4.79
N LEU A 78 16.66 -10.83 3.79
CA LEU A 78 17.08 -11.69 2.68
C LEU A 78 17.91 -12.89 3.14
N ALA A 79 18.73 -12.72 4.17
CA ALA A 79 19.53 -13.78 4.77
C ALA A 79 18.69 -14.92 5.38
N LEU A 80 17.39 -14.71 5.66
CA LEU A 80 16.50 -15.76 6.15
C LEU A 80 16.19 -16.81 5.10
N ASN A 81 16.14 -16.41 3.82
CA ASN A 81 15.88 -17.28 2.69
C ASN A 81 14.60 -18.16 2.87
N GLY A 82 13.58 -17.60 3.52
CA GLY A 82 12.31 -18.28 3.84
C GLY A 82 11.16 -17.88 2.91
N THR A 83 10.10 -18.69 2.87
CA THR A 83 8.91 -18.41 2.03
C THR A 83 7.83 -17.61 2.74
N SER A 84 7.83 -17.60 4.08
CA SER A 84 6.85 -16.91 4.92
C SER A 84 7.44 -15.59 5.43
N ILE A 85 7.76 -14.67 4.51
CA ILE A 85 8.52 -13.47 4.85
C ILE A 85 7.80 -12.57 5.85
N TRP A 86 6.46 -12.53 5.85
CA TRP A 86 5.65 -11.79 6.84
C TRP A 86 5.59 -12.45 8.22
N SER A 87 6.32 -13.54 8.44
CA SER A 87 6.54 -14.16 9.75
C SER A 87 7.83 -13.69 10.43
N HIS A 88 8.54 -12.73 9.86
CA HIS A 88 9.83 -12.26 10.37
C HIS A 88 9.88 -10.74 10.53
N SER A 89 10.30 -10.26 11.71
CA SER A 89 10.30 -8.82 12.02
C SER A 89 11.17 -8.03 11.04
N GLN A 90 12.36 -8.53 10.69
CA GLN A 90 13.22 -7.86 9.71
C GLN A 90 12.56 -7.73 8.33
N CYS A 91 11.76 -8.69 7.88
CA CYS A 91 11.12 -8.59 6.56
C CYS A 91 9.94 -7.61 6.56
N VAL A 92 9.13 -7.60 7.63
CA VAL A 92 8.05 -6.62 7.78
C VAL A 92 8.62 -5.21 7.94
N ALA A 93 9.68 -5.03 8.74
CA ALA A 93 10.35 -3.75 8.89
C ALA A 93 11.08 -3.29 7.61
N ALA A 94 11.69 -4.22 6.86
CA ALA A 94 12.25 -3.92 5.54
C ALA A 94 11.16 -3.41 4.60
N ALA A 95 9.99 -4.07 4.57
CA ALA A 95 8.88 -3.63 3.72
C ALA A 95 8.45 -2.21 4.12
N MET A 96 8.34 -1.94 5.42
CA MET A 96 7.99 -0.62 5.95
C MET A 96 8.96 0.50 5.56
N CYS A 97 10.27 0.25 5.50
CA CYS A 97 11.27 1.29 5.23
C CYS A 97 11.73 1.36 3.77
N GLN A 98 11.67 0.24 3.03
CA GLN A 98 12.10 0.13 1.64
C GLN A 98 10.92 0.14 0.68
N GLY A 99 9.89 -0.65 0.97
CA GLY A 99 8.77 -0.88 0.07
C GLY A 99 8.39 -2.35 -0.05
N THR A 100 7.10 -2.63 -0.23
CA THR A 100 6.59 -4.01 -0.35
C THR A 100 6.98 -4.64 -1.68
N THR A 101 7.05 -3.85 -2.75
CA THR A 101 7.45 -4.31 -4.08
C THR A 101 8.88 -4.80 -4.05
N SER A 102 9.80 -3.93 -3.63
CA SER A 102 11.20 -4.26 -3.50
C SER A 102 11.45 -5.48 -2.61
N VAL A 103 10.85 -5.55 -1.43
CA VAL A 103 11.13 -6.63 -0.47
C VAL A 103 10.63 -7.99 -0.97
N VAL A 104 9.44 -8.05 -1.57
CA VAL A 104 8.93 -9.31 -2.14
C VAL A 104 9.83 -9.77 -3.29
N TYR A 105 10.15 -8.89 -4.24
CA TYR A 105 11.01 -9.24 -5.39
C TYR A 105 12.40 -9.68 -4.95
N LEU A 106 13.02 -8.96 -4.02
CA LEU A 106 14.34 -9.34 -3.50
C LEU A 106 14.31 -10.71 -2.82
N ASN A 107 13.25 -11.02 -2.07
CA ASN A 107 13.11 -12.36 -1.46
C ASN A 107 12.87 -13.44 -2.52
N GLN A 108 12.13 -13.17 -3.59
CA GLN A 108 11.97 -14.09 -4.72
C GLN A 108 13.31 -14.33 -5.46
N CYS A 109 14.16 -13.31 -5.58
CA CYS A 109 15.52 -13.45 -6.10
C CYS A 109 16.38 -14.39 -5.29
N GLN A 110 16.26 -14.36 -3.95
CA GLN A 110 17.00 -15.26 -3.06
C GLN A 110 16.37 -16.65 -2.98
N ASN A 111 15.04 -16.72 -3.01
CA ASN A 111 14.27 -17.95 -2.91
C ASN A 111 13.12 -17.96 -3.94
N PRO A 112 13.23 -18.71 -5.04
CA PRO A 112 12.19 -18.78 -6.06
C PRO A 112 10.90 -19.46 -5.59
N ASN A 113 10.85 -20.00 -4.36
CA ASN A 113 9.64 -20.56 -3.76
C ASN A 113 8.83 -19.52 -2.96
N VAL A 114 9.33 -18.29 -2.81
CA VAL A 114 8.52 -17.18 -2.29
C VAL A 114 7.41 -16.93 -3.30
N LYS A 115 6.17 -17.00 -2.82
CA LYS A 115 4.99 -16.85 -3.66
C LYS A 115 4.81 -15.40 -4.12
N GLU A 116 3.91 -15.22 -5.06
CA GLU A 116 3.39 -13.89 -5.42
C GLU A 116 2.81 -13.16 -4.22
N ALA A 117 2.87 -11.83 -4.26
CA ALA A 117 2.57 -10.96 -3.12
C ALA A 117 1.21 -11.27 -2.47
N ASP A 118 0.17 -11.57 -3.26
CA ASP A 118 -1.19 -11.91 -2.81
C ASP A 118 -1.34 -13.33 -2.23
N ALA A 119 -0.32 -14.18 -2.43
CA ALA A 119 -0.32 -15.58 -2.03
C ALA A 119 0.72 -15.90 -0.93
N ILE A 120 1.56 -14.93 -0.54
CA ILE A 120 2.43 -15.04 0.63
C ILE A 120 1.53 -15.24 1.88
N PRO A 121 1.91 -16.10 2.83
CA PRO A 121 1.15 -16.22 4.08
C PRO A 121 1.06 -14.89 4.82
N ASN A 122 -0.13 -14.60 5.35
CA ASN A 122 -0.43 -13.38 6.10
C ASN A 122 0.58 -13.09 7.21
N LEU A 123 0.63 -11.82 7.61
CA LEU A 123 1.37 -11.31 8.76
C LEU A 123 1.18 -12.22 9.98
N SER A 124 2.27 -12.74 10.51
CA SER A 124 2.16 -13.62 11.68
C SER A 124 1.60 -12.86 12.88
N GLY A 125 0.67 -13.49 13.60
CA GLY A 125 0.15 -12.96 14.86
C GLY A 125 1.25 -12.68 15.90
N ALA A 126 2.38 -13.39 15.85
CA ALA A 126 3.52 -13.11 16.72
C ALA A 126 4.24 -11.81 16.34
N ILE A 127 4.35 -11.52 15.04
CA ILE A 127 4.91 -10.24 14.57
C ILE A 127 3.94 -9.11 14.90
N TRP A 128 2.65 -9.30 14.66
CA TRP A 128 1.65 -8.32 15.07
C TRP A 128 1.70 -8.03 16.57
N ALA A 129 1.76 -9.06 17.42
CA ALA A 129 1.93 -8.90 18.86
C ALA A 129 3.22 -8.16 19.23
N SER A 130 4.30 -8.35 18.46
CA SER A 130 5.55 -7.60 18.67
C SER A 130 5.46 -6.12 18.31
N ILE A 131 4.53 -5.76 17.40
CA ILE A 131 4.26 -4.37 17.00
C ILE A 131 3.41 -3.67 18.05
N VAL A 132 2.24 -4.24 18.37
CA VAL A 132 1.24 -3.56 19.22
C VAL A 132 1.41 -3.83 20.71
N GLY A 133 2.23 -4.82 21.06
CA GLY A 133 2.55 -5.17 22.45
C GLY A 133 1.37 -5.78 23.20
N SER A 134 1.23 -5.42 24.47
CA SER A 134 0.30 -6.06 25.41
C SER A 134 -1.19 -5.85 25.08
N CYS A 135 -1.54 -4.92 24.18
CA CYS A 135 -2.94 -4.68 23.81
C CYS A 135 -3.41 -5.57 22.65
N VAL A 136 -2.59 -6.54 22.19
CA VAL A 136 -2.95 -7.43 21.09
C VAL A 136 -4.24 -8.21 21.35
N ASP A 137 -4.46 -8.64 22.60
CA ASP A 137 -5.67 -9.37 23.01
C ASP A 137 -6.94 -8.49 22.97
N ASP A 138 -6.77 -7.17 23.06
CA ASP A 138 -7.85 -6.18 22.94
C ASP A 138 -8.10 -5.75 21.48
N GLY A 139 -7.33 -6.27 20.52
CA GLY A 139 -7.45 -5.93 19.09
C GLY A 139 -7.02 -4.50 18.76
N CYS A 140 -6.11 -3.91 19.55
CA CYS A 140 -5.66 -2.53 19.34
C CYS A 140 -4.97 -2.36 17.97
N PRO A 141 -5.17 -1.22 17.30
CA PRO A 141 -4.46 -0.90 16.06
C PRO A 141 -3.02 -0.45 16.37
N MET A 142 -2.14 -0.59 15.38
CA MET A 142 -0.78 -0.05 15.43
C MET A 142 -0.84 1.49 15.43
N THR A 143 -0.20 2.10 16.43
CA THR A 143 0.02 3.55 16.47
C THR A 143 1.33 3.93 15.78
N GLN A 144 1.51 5.22 15.50
CA GLN A 144 2.79 5.73 14.98
C GLN A 144 3.97 5.37 15.91
N GLN A 145 3.78 5.39 17.24
CA GLN A 145 4.85 5.03 18.17
C GLN A 145 5.18 3.53 18.08
N ASN A 146 4.17 2.66 17.97
CA ASN A 146 4.38 1.23 17.75
C ASN A 146 5.20 0.96 16.48
N PHE A 147 4.89 1.69 15.40
CA PHE A 147 5.64 1.61 14.15
C PHE A 147 7.12 2.00 14.34
N ILE A 148 7.37 3.16 14.96
CA ILE A 148 8.73 3.64 15.22
C ILE A 148 9.48 2.61 16.06
N ASP A 149 8.91 2.17 17.18
CA ASP A 149 9.55 1.22 18.09
C ASP A 149 9.85 -0.11 17.40
N PHE A 150 8.93 -0.61 16.57
CA PHE A 150 9.10 -1.84 15.80
C PHE A 150 10.25 -1.73 14.79
N VAL A 151 10.30 -0.67 13.98
CA VAL A 151 11.35 -0.48 12.96
C VAL A 151 12.72 -0.29 13.61
N TYR A 152 12.82 0.53 14.65
CA TYR A 152 14.08 0.70 15.38
C TYR A 152 14.50 -0.57 16.14
N GLY A 153 13.54 -1.36 16.62
CA GLY A 153 13.78 -2.67 17.20
C GLY A 153 14.36 -3.66 16.16
N ALA A 154 13.79 -3.70 14.96
CA ALA A 154 14.30 -4.52 13.87
C ALA A 154 15.70 -4.09 13.40
N MET A 155 15.96 -2.78 13.31
CA MET A 155 17.28 -2.22 13.06
C MET A 155 18.31 -2.68 14.11
N SER A 156 17.93 -2.64 15.38
CA SER A 156 18.78 -3.10 16.49
C SER A 156 19.10 -4.58 16.35
N ALA A 157 18.10 -5.40 16.03
CA ALA A 157 18.28 -6.84 15.81
C ALA A 157 19.15 -7.16 14.58
N ALA A 158 19.11 -6.31 13.55
CA ALA A 158 19.98 -6.37 12.37
C ALA A 158 21.42 -5.89 12.65
N ASN A 159 21.74 -5.45 13.87
CA ASN A 159 23.02 -4.86 14.26
C ASN A 159 23.42 -3.63 13.43
N THR A 160 22.45 -2.82 13.01
CA THR A 160 22.81 -1.57 12.32
C THR A 160 23.58 -0.63 13.24
N THR A 161 24.54 0.09 12.67
CA THR A 161 25.20 1.21 13.34
C THR A 161 24.75 2.56 12.77
N GLN A 162 23.84 2.55 11.80
CA GLN A 162 23.46 3.72 11.01
C GLN A 162 21.95 3.93 11.11
N TRP A 163 21.57 4.96 11.87
CA TRP A 163 20.18 5.27 12.16
C TRP A 163 19.68 6.41 11.27
N PRO A 164 18.38 6.47 10.97
CA PRO A 164 17.79 7.68 10.42
C PRO A 164 18.18 8.88 11.30
N THR A 165 18.64 9.95 10.67
CA THR A 165 19.11 11.16 11.36
C THR A 165 18.01 11.87 12.15
N SER A 166 16.75 11.52 11.88
CA SER A 166 15.56 12.10 12.50
C SER A 166 14.42 11.08 12.48
N SER A 167 13.71 10.95 13.60
CA SER A 167 12.44 10.21 13.65
C SER A 167 11.36 10.88 12.79
N ALA A 168 11.49 12.17 12.47
CA ALA A 168 10.57 12.83 11.54
C ALA A 168 10.67 12.20 10.14
N ASN A 169 11.87 11.82 9.68
CA ASN A 169 12.03 11.15 8.38
C ASN A 169 11.38 9.76 8.39
N VAL A 170 11.53 9.03 9.50
CA VAL A 170 10.84 7.73 9.70
C VAL A 170 9.32 7.91 9.61
N VAL A 171 8.79 9.00 10.13
CA VAL A 171 7.36 9.30 10.04
C VAL A 171 6.97 9.70 8.61
N THR A 172 7.61 10.73 8.05
CA THR A 172 7.21 11.31 6.76
C THR A 172 7.47 10.39 5.59
N ASP A 173 8.57 9.64 5.63
CA ASP A 173 9.00 8.83 4.50
C ASP A 173 8.47 7.40 4.60
N TRP A 174 8.16 6.87 5.78
CA TRP A 174 7.77 5.46 5.93
C TRP A 174 6.36 5.29 6.53
N TRP A 175 6.05 5.94 7.66
CA TRP A 175 4.73 5.80 8.29
C TRP A 175 3.61 6.45 7.49
N ASP A 176 3.78 7.71 7.09
CA ASP A 176 2.73 8.50 6.43
C ASP A 176 2.27 7.87 5.10
N PRO A 177 3.15 7.31 4.24
CA PRO A 177 2.72 6.59 3.05
C PRO A 177 1.84 5.37 3.35
N ILE A 178 2.18 4.58 4.38
CA ILE A 178 1.38 3.41 4.78
C ILE A 178 0.03 3.86 5.34
N LEU A 179 0.02 4.89 6.19
CA LEU A 179 -1.20 5.45 6.77
C LEU A 179 -2.13 6.01 5.68
N SER A 180 -1.54 6.68 4.68
CA SER A 180 -2.24 7.20 3.50
C SER A 180 -2.84 6.08 2.66
N TRP A 181 -2.07 5.03 2.34
CA TRP A 181 -2.54 3.88 1.57
C TRP A 181 -3.67 3.14 2.27
N THR A 182 -3.53 2.91 3.59
CA THR A 182 -4.53 2.19 4.37
C THR A 182 -5.82 3.00 4.61
N ALA A 183 -5.75 4.34 4.55
CA ALA A 183 -6.87 5.26 4.75
C ALA A 183 -7.62 5.04 6.09
N THR A 184 -6.88 4.73 7.14
CA THR A 184 -7.42 4.33 8.47
C THR A 184 -7.49 5.46 9.50
N GLY A 185 -7.03 6.66 9.15
CA GLY A 185 -7.00 7.81 10.05
C GLY A 185 -5.63 7.98 10.68
N THR A 186 -5.48 7.71 11.98
CA THR A 186 -4.22 7.93 12.74
C THR A 186 -3.55 6.64 13.22
N THR A 187 -4.16 5.49 13.00
CA THR A 187 -3.70 4.18 13.48
C THR A 187 -4.07 3.11 12.45
N ILE A 188 -3.26 2.05 12.34
CA ILE A 188 -3.44 1.02 11.32
C ILE A 188 -3.87 -0.30 11.98
N PRO A 189 -5.08 -0.82 11.72
CA PRO A 189 -5.50 -2.15 12.18
C PRO A 189 -4.72 -3.29 11.50
N TYR A 190 -4.70 -4.47 12.12
CA TYR A 190 -4.01 -5.66 11.59
C TYR A 190 -4.36 -5.94 10.12
N ASN A 191 -5.65 -6.03 9.78
CA ASN A 191 -6.08 -6.37 8.42
C ASN A 191 -5.58 -5.35 7.40
N ASN A 192 -5.52 -4.06 7.76
CA ASN A 192 -5.05 -3.02 6.84
C ASN A 192 -3.53 -3.06 6.64
N LEU A 193 -2.76 -3.38 7.70
CA LEU A 193 -1.31 -3.60 7.54
C LEU A 193 -1.04 -4.86 6.71
N ASP A 194 -1.76 -5.93 6.98
CA ASP A 194 -1.67 -7.19 6.23
C ASP A 194 -2.01 -6.96 4.75
N ASP A 195 -3.12 -6.29 4.45
CA ASP A 195 -3.49 -5.92 3.08
C ASP A 195 -2.41 -5.05 2.42
N TRP A 196 -1.84 -4.09 3.14
CA TRP A 196 -0.76 -3.25 2.62
C TRP A 196 0.47 -4.09 2.23
N LEU A 197 0.86 -5.08 3.04
CA LEU A 197 1.99 -5.97 2.74
C LEU A 197 1.78 -6.81 1.46
N HIS A 198 0.54 -7.13 1.10
CA HIS A 198 0.21 -8.00 -0.03
C HIS A 198 -0.13 -7.23 -1.31
N TYR A 199 -0.69 -6.02 -1.17
CA TYR A 199 -1.33 -5.34 -2.30
C TYR A 199 -0.78 -3.94 -2.61
N SER A 200 0.00 -3.33 -1.70
CA SER A 200 0.60 -2.04 -2.06
C SER A 200 1.65 -2.22 -3.17
N SER A 201 1.74 -1.22 -4.04
CA SER A 201 2.82 -1.08 -5.03
C SER A 201 3.89 -0.09 -4.58
N SER A 202 4.06 0.04 -3.26
CA SER A 202 5.10 0.86 -2.67
C SER A 202 6.40 0.10 -2.61
#